data_AF-A0A0M8WJ76-F1
#
_entry.id   AF-A0A0M8WJ76-F1
#
_cell.length_a   1.000
_cell.length_b   1.000
_cell.length_c   1.000
_cell.angle_alpha   90.00
_cell.angle_beta   90.00
_cell.angle_gamma   90.00
#
_symmetry.space_group_name_H-M   'P 1'
#
loop_
_entity.id
_entity.type
_entity.pdbx_description
1 polymer ?
#
loop_
_entity_poly.entity_id
_entity_poly.type
_entity_poly.pdbx_seq_one_letter_code
_entity_poly.pdbx_strand_id
1 'polypeptide(L)'
;MVPVGGDEFTAAEVVAAALAKWDALRQEAGRAGDSEFRGWYFDVVAAHGDPDTFAFLTFEAAVELSRRDRVPDGFLLLGWLGQHIASNFGGDLAARAIMALTDTCAAWSVDRQTTAQAVRVLRDLVDAIPAQQDVRVEHAVCRALSSLAHLSGRHVTVDRAKIADLGALWRELAARCSDSTDPDLRGWRAHGLGNHALILVQGGHEHTARQVLATITAEFGTDPPGSSEDVDLWLSRARHAVEVLDRFDLGEPELKLDYLHRQRYWDRRRRSTARGFFSWLRSGAPRNRMRELVRRARAQHRRSAGAVRSWLCAGEPFVLLLRNFELTERSGTTSFLLDPDDPADHVQVINLNDGAPALSELAASVPLVLVASTTAGELELGQNWGQFTAPVRLHLPDETWFDTVSTLIAVADQVVVWAAELSPGLARELDFLTSQRRTDDTLVVLDGVESPFAQAVLPRTGGERLTKDHPALAPFPHVVDAGELKGRRMAECPSLVRVLDRLDEAHRAPLGERLARISAQLGARRSP
;
A
#
# COMPACT_ATOMS: atom_id res chain seq x y z
N MET A 1 -50.12 -20.53 24.11
CA MET A 1 -50.76 -20.58 22.78
C MET A 1 -51.56 -19.31 22.61
N VAL A 2 -50.97 -18.33 21.91
CA VAL A 2 -51.67 -17.13 21.43
C VAL A 2 -52.07 -17.43 19.98
N PRO A 3 -53.31 -17.14 19.54
CA PRO A 3 -53.76 -17.47 18.20
C PRO A 3 -53.03 -16.56 17.19
N VAL A 4 -52.36 -17.18 16.22
CA VAL A 4 -51.74 -16.48 15.09
C VAL A 4 -52.84 -16.25 14.06
N GLY A 5 -53.46 -15.07 14.13
CA GLY A 5 -54.19 -14.49 12.99
C GLY A 5 -53.18 -14.11 11.92
N GLY A 6 -53.49 -14.39 10.65
CA GLY A 6 -52.61 -14.17 9.51
C GLY A 6 -52.47 -12.69 9.13
N ASP A 7 -51.66 -11.96 9.89
CA ASP A 7 -50.99 -10.76 9.40
C ASP A 7 -49.64 -11.21 8.82
N GLU A 8 -49.46 -10.96 7.52
CA GLU A 8 -48.19 -11.18 6.82
C GLU A 8 -47.19 -10.12 7.33
N PHE A 9 -46.40 -10.48 8.36
CA PHE A 9 -45.37 -9.58 8.88
C PHE A 9 -44.35 -9.28 7.78
N THR A 10 -44.04 -8.00 7.60
CA THR A 10 -42.98 -7.55 6.69
C THR A 10 -41.61 -7.89 7.28
N ALA A 11 -40.60 -8.09 6.42
CA ALA A 11 -39.22 -8.31 6.86
C ALA A 11 -38.72 -7.19 7.81
N ALA A 12 -39.14 -5.94 7.56
CA ALA A 12 -38.80 -4.80 8.40
C ALA A 12 -39.38 -4.91 9.82
N GLU A 13 -40.61 -5.40 9.97
CA GLU A 13 -41.24 -5.61 11.29
C GLU A 13 -40.55 -6.73 12.06
N VAL A 14 -40.21 -7.84 11.39
CA VAL A 14 -39.47 -8.96 12.00
C VAL A 14 -38.09 -8.49 12.47
N VAL A 15 -37.36 -7.78 11.62
CA VAL A 15 -36.05 -7.20 11.96
C VAL A 15 -36.17 -6.22 13.12
N ALA A 16 -37.12 -5.29 13.09
CA ALA A 16 -37.30 -4.32 14.16
C ALA A 16 -37.62 -4.99 15.51
N ALA A 17 -38.49 -6.02 15.51
CA ALA A 17 -38.82 -6.79 16.70
C ALA A 17 -37.60 -7.58 17.24
N ALA A 18 -36.82 -8.20 16.35
CA ALA A 18 -35.61 -8.92 16.73
C ALA A 18 -34.58 -7.97 17.37
N LEU A 19 -34.34 -6.81 16.77
CA LEU A 19 -33.40 -5.83 17.30
C LEU A 19 -33.87 -5.24 18.63
N ALA A 20 -35.17 -4.95 18.79
CA ALA A 20 -35.73 -4.50 20.06
C ALA A 20 -35.54 -5.55 21.18
N LYS A 21 -35.70 -6.83 20.84
CA LYS A 21 -35.43 -7.92 21.79
C LYS A 21 -33.95 -8.02 22.14
N TRP A 22 -33.05 -7.87 21.17
CA TRP A 22 -31.62 -7.84 21.44
C TRP A 22 -31.27 -6.72 22.43
N ASP A 23 -31.81 -5.53 22.21
CA ASP A 23 -31.57 -4.38 23.08
C ASP A 23 -32.09 -4.61 24.50
N ALA A 24 -33.27 -5.22 24.66
CA ALA A 24 -33.80 -5.59 25.97
C ALA A 24 -32.89 -6.59 26.71
N LEU A 25 -32.43 -7.65 26.03
CA LEU A 25 -31.54 -8.65 26.62
C LEU A 25 -30.17 -8.05 27.00
N ARG A 26 -29.65 -7.13 26.18
CA ARG A 26 -28.40 -6.41 26.51
C ARG A 26 -28.56 -5.45 27.68
N GLN A 27 -29.70 -4.79 27.81
CA GLN A 27 -29.98 -3.92 28.95
C GLN A 27 -30.03 -4.71 30.26
N GLU A 28 -30.59 -5.93 30.23
CA GLU A 28 -30.71 -6.79 31.41
C GLU A 28 -29.39 -7.48 31.77
N ALA A 29 -28.71 -8.09 30.80
CA ALA A 29 -27.59 -9.02 31.04
C ALA A 29 -26.23 -8.53 30.48
N GLY A 30 -26.17 -7.31 29.94
CA GLY A 30 -24.96 -6.78 29.29
C GLY A 30 -24.53 -7.67 28.12
N ARG A 31 -23.23 -7.98 28.01
CA ARG A 31 -22.71 -8.86 26.95
C ARG A 31 -23.17 -10.31 27.04
N ALA A 32 -23.61 -10.79 28.21
CA ALA A 32 -24.17 -12.13 28.32
C ALA A 32 -25.50 -12.25 27.54
N GLY A 33 -26.22 -11.12 27.40
CA GLY A 33 -27.42 -11.03 26.57
C GLY A 33 -27.18 -11.33 25.08
N ASP A 34 -25.94 -11.24 24.57
CA ASP A 34 -25.62 -11.61 23.19
C ASP A 34 -25.75 -13.11 22.95
N SER A 35 -25.30 -13.93 23.90
CA SER A 35 -25.40 -15.39 23.81
C SER A 35 -26.86 -15.85 23.91
N GLU A 36 -27.63 -15.23 24.79
CA GLU A 36 -29.06 -15.50 24.95
C GLU A 36 -29.85 -15.07 23.71
N PHE A 37 -29.56 -13.87 23.19
CA PHE A 37 -30.15 -13.38 21.96
C PHE A 37 -29.81 -14.29 20.78
N ARG A 38 -28.55 -14.73 20.63
CA ARG A 38 -28.14 -15.68 19.59
C ARG A 38 -28.98 -16.96 19.66
N GLY A 39 -29.07 -17.58 20.84
CA GLY A 39 -29.88 -18.80 21.01
C GLY A 39 -31.32 -18.57 20.57
N TRP A 40 -31.97 -17.53 21.12
CA TRP A 40 -33.34 -17.18 20.76
C TRP A 40 -33.50 -16.86 19.26
N TYR A 41 -32.60 -16.08 18.67
CA TYR A 41 -32.68 -15.62 17.29
C TYR A 41 -32.61 -16.79 16.32
N PHE A 42 -31.66 -17.70 16.52
CA PHE A 42 -31.53 -18.88 15.67
C PHE A 42 -32.63 -19.93 15.94
N ASP A 43 -33.19 -20.00 17.13
CA ASP A 43 -34.32 -20.92 17.39
C ASP A 43 -35.64 -20.40 16.83
N VAL A 44 -35.90 -19.08 16.93
CA VAL A 44 -37.21 -18.50 16.62
C VAL A 44 -37.27 -17.93 15.21
N VAL A 45 -36.21 -17.25 14.74
CA VAL A 45 -36.19 -16.67 13.40
C VAL A 45 -35.89 -17.75 12.36
N ALA A 46 -35.05 -18.75 12.65
CA ALA A 46 -34.85 -19.87 11.72
C ALA A 46 -36.09 -20.78 11.61
N ALA A 47 -36.95 -20.79 12.63
CA ALA A 47 -38.26 -21.43 12.55
C ALA A 47 -39.28 -20.63 11.71
N HIS A 48 -38.99 -19.37 11.39
CA HIS A 48 -39.79 -18.50 10.53
C HIS A 48 -39.32 -18.58 9.07
N GLY A 49 -39.91 -19.52 8.32
CA GLY A 49 -39.72 -19.64 6.88
C GLY A 49 -38.66 -20.68 6.49
N ASP A 50 -38.25 -20.62 5.23
CA ASP A 50 -37.19 -21.47 4.70
C ASP A 50 -35.78 -20.91 5.03
N PRO A 51 -34.72 -21.71 4.87
CA PRO A 51 -33.35 -21.28 5.12
C PRO A 51 -32.91 -20.03 4.34
N ASP A 52 -33.47 -19.79 3.14
CA ASP A 52 -33.23 -18.59 2.33
C ASP A 52 -33.80 -17.34 3.05
N THR A 53 -35.03 -17.44 3.53
CA THR A 53 -35.72 -16.39 4.27
C THR A 53 -34.97 -16.05 5.56
N PHE A 54 -34.50 -17.07 6.28
CA PHE A 54 -33.68 -16.87 7.47
C PHE A 54 -32.37 -16.14 7.18
N ALA A 55 -31.63 -16.54 6.14
CA ALA A 55 -30.41 -15.87 5.73
C ALA A 55 -30.69 -14.40 5.35
N PHE A 56 -31.73 -14.16 4.55
CA PHE A 56 -32.16 -12.82 4.15
C PHE A 56 -32.51 -11.93 5.35
N LEU A 57 -33.35 -12.40 6.28
CA LEU A 57 -33.71 -11.65 7.49
C LEU A 57 -32.49 -11.31 8.35
N THR A 58 -31.50 -12.21 8.39
CA THR A 58 -30.25 -11.99 9.13
C THR A 58 -29.37 -10.94 8.48
N PHE A 59 -29.29 -10.90 7.15
CA PHE A 59 -28.63 -9.81 6.44
C PHE A 59 -29.34 -8.48 6.63
N GLU A 60 -30.67 -8.43 6.52
CA GLU A 60 -31.45 -7.21 6.76
C GLU A 60 -31.27 -6.68 8.19
N ALA A 61 -31.25 -7.56 9.19
CA ALA A 61 -30.95 -7.19 10.56
C ALA A 61 -29.53 -6.63 10.73
N ALA A 62 -28.53 -7.22 10.05
CA ALA A 62 -27.17 -6.72 10.08
C ALA A 62 -27.06 -5.34 9.41
N VAL A 63 -27.71 -5.14 8.26
CA VAL A 63 -27.76 -3.86 7.54
C VAL A 63 -28.45 -2.80 8.38
N GLU A 64 -29.56 -3.13 9.05
CA GLU A 64 -30.26 -2.22 9.94
C GLU A 64 -29.41 -1.82 11.16
N LEU A 65 -28.63 -2.74 11.72
CA LEU A 65 -27.64 -2.41 12.75
C LEU A 65 -26.58 -1.44 12.24
N SER A 66 -26.08 -1.63 11.02
CA SER A 66 -25.15 -0.70 10.38
C SER A 66 -25.76 0.69 10.21
N ARG A 67 -27.03 0.79 9.77
CA ARG A 67 -27.76 2.07 9.64
C ARG A 67 -27.96 2.80 10.97
N ARG A 68 -27.96 2.08 12.09
CA ARG A 68 -28.05 2.63 13.46
C ARG A 68 -26.69 2.92 14.08
N ASP A 69 -25.63 3.02 13.29
CA ASP A 69 -24.24 3.20 13.72
C ASP A 69 -23.71 2.08 14.66
N ARG A 70 -24.29 0.87 14.57
CA ARG A 70 -23.92 -0.33 15.35
C ARG A 70 -23.22 -1.38 14.48
N VAL A 71 -22.32 -0.93 13.61
CA VAL A 71 -21.53 -1.80 12.71
C VAL A 71 -20.85 -2.98 13.42
N PRO A 72 -20.25 -2.83 14.63
CA PRO A 72 -19.69 -3.96 15.36
C PRO A 72 -20.70 -5.09 15.66
N ASP A 73 -21.95 -4.74 15.94
CA ASP A 73 -23.01 -5.72 16.20
C ASP A 73 -23.49 -6.38 14.90
N GLY A 74 -23.50 -5.63 13.79
CA GLY A 74 -23.72 -6.19 12.46
C GLY A 74 -22.69 -7.27 12.13
N PHE A 75 -21.39 -7.02 12.37
CA PHE A 75 -20.35 -8.05 12.18
C PHE A 75 -20.51 -9.25 13.12
N LEU A 76 -20.96 -9.03 14.36
CA LEU A 76 -21.24 -10.12 15.29
C LEU A 76 -22.35 -11.03 14.76
N LEU A 77 -23.44 -10.44 14.24
CA LEU A 77 -24.55 -11.18 13.64
C LEU A 77 -24.12 -11.93 12.37
N LEU A 78 -23.32 -11.29 11.50
CA LEU A 78 -22.72 -11.94 10.32
C LEU A 78 -21.80 -13.11 10.71
N GLY A 79 -21.02 -12.98 11.78
CA GLY A 79 -20.20 -14.06 12.31
C GLY A 79 -21.02 -15.26 12.77
N TRP A 80 -22.15 -15.02 13.45
CA TRP A 80 -23.08 -16.09 13.83
C TRP A 80 -23.73 -16.75 12.61
N LEU A 81 -24.13 -15.96 11.62
CA LEU A 81 -24.66 -16.48 10.36
C LEU A 81 -23.63 -17.37 9.66
N GLY A 82 -22.37 -16.93 9.56
CA GLY A 82 -21.28 -17.72 8.97
C GLY A 82 -21.10 -19.09 9.63
N GLN A 83 -21.09 -19.13 10.96
CA GLN A 83 -21.01 -20.39 11.73
C GLN A 83 -22.23 -21.29 11.47
N HIS A 84 -23.41 -20.69 11.35
CA HIS A 84 -24.64 -21.43 11.07
C HIS A 84 -24.66 -22.01 9.65
N ILE A 85 -24.23 -21.23 8.64
CA ILE A 85 -24.08 -21.68 7.25
C ILE A 85 -23.17 -22.89 7.20
N ALA A 86 -21.99 -22.81 7.83
CA ALA A 86 -20.99 -23.88 7.82
C ALA A 86 -21.52 -25.20 8.43
N SER A 87 -22.45 -25.11 9.38
CA SER A 87 -22.98 -26.28 10.10
C SER A 87 -24.27 -26.85 9.52
N ASN A 88 -25.09 -26.02 8.86
CA ASN A 88 -26.48 -26.38 8.55
C ASN A 88 -26.86 -26.23 7.07
N PHE A 89 -26.10 -25.49 6.27
CA PHE A 89 -26.42 -25.27 4.86
C PHE A 89 -25.50 -26.09 3.95
N GLY A 90 -26.05 -26.52 2.82
CA GLY A 90 -25.32 -27.17 1.74
C GLY A 90 -25.71 -26.61 0.38
N GLY A 91 -24.84 -26.81 -0.60
CA GLY A 91 -25.10 -26.45 -1.99
C GLY A 91 -25.32 -24.95 -2.23
N ASP A 92 -26.34 -24.64 -3.02
CA ASP A 92 -26.55 -23.31 -3.60
C ASP A 92 -26.77 -22.20 -2.56
N LEU A 93 -27.57 -22.48 -1.52
CA LEU A 93 -27.82 -21.50 -0.46
C LEU A 93 -26.54 -21.16 0.32
N ALA A 94 -25.73 -22.17 0.67
CA ALA A 94 -24.45 -21.93 1.34
C ALA A 94 -23.55 -21.04 0.48
N ALA A 95 -23.43 -21.34 -0.82
CA ALA A 95 -22.65 -20.52 -1.75
C ALA A 95 -23.15 -19.07 -1.82
N ARG A 96 -24.46 -18.84 -2.00
CA ARG A 96 -25.06 -17.49 -2.05
C ARG A 96 -24.84 -16.73 -0.73
N ALA A 97 -25.02 -17.38 0.41
CA ALA A 97 -24.87 -16.75 1.71
C ALA A 97 -23.40 -16.39 2.01
N ILE A 98 -22.44 -17.24 1.62
CA ILE A 98 -21.00 -16.95 1.72
C ILE A 98 -20.64 -15.75 0.83
N MET A 99 -21.14 -15.68 -0.40
CA MET A 99 -20.89 -14.53 -1.29
C MET A 99 -21.46 -13.24 -0.70
N ALA A 100 -22.72 -13.24 -0.25
CA ALA A 100 -23.35 -12.07 0.35
C ALA A 100 -22.62 -11.60 1.62
N LEU A 101 -22.18 -12.53 2.48
CA LEU A 101 -21.38 -12.24 3.67
C LEU A 101 -20.02 -11.63 3.28
N THR A 102 -19.37 -12.20 2.26
CA THR A 102 -18.08 -11.70 1.74
C THR A 102 -18.21 -10.27 1.22
N ASP A 103 -19.19 -9.99 0.37
CA ASP A 103 -19.42 -8.67 -0.20
C ASP A 103 -19.80 -7.65 0.88
N THR A 104 -20.61 -8.05 1.87
CA THR A 104 -20.98 -7.19 3.01
C THR A 104 -19.75 -6.84 3.86
N CYS A 105 -18.91 -7.84 4.17
CA CYS A 105 -17.66 -7.61 4.90
C CYS A 105 -16.72 -6.66 4.15
N ALA A 106 -16.59 -6.81 2.83
CA ALA A 106 -15.79 -5.91 2.01
C ALA A 106 -16.35 -4.48 2.00
N ALA A 107 -17.68 -4.32 1.84
CA ALA A 107 -18.35 -3.03 1.79
C ALA A 107 -18.24 -2.24 3.10
N TRP A 108 -18.33 -2.91 4.25
CA TRP A 108 -18.27 -2.25 5.57
C TRP A 108 -16.84 -1.99 6.07
N SER A 109 -15.83 -2.53 5.40
CA SER A 109 -14.41 -2.36 5.74
C SER A 109 -13.87 -0.98 5.32
N VAL A 110 -14.42 0.09 5.90
CA VAL A 110 -14.07 1.49 5.59
C VAL A 110 -12.87 2.00 6.40
N ASP A 111 -12.62 1.44 7.58
CA ASP A 111 -11.53 1.86 8.47
C ASP A 111 -10.80 0.65 9.07
N ARG A 112 -9.76 0.92 9.87
CA ARG A 112 -8.92 -0.13 10.47
C ARG A 112 -9.70 -1.04 11.42
N GLN A 113 -10.64 -0.51 12.19
CA GLN A 113 -11.42 -1.28 13.15
C GLN A 113 -12.43 -2.17 12.44
N THR A 114 -13.19 -1.64 11.48
CA THR A 114 -14.17 -2.42 10.73
C THR A 114 -13.48 -3.45 9.81
N THR A 115 -12.33 -3.12 9.23
CA THR A 115 -11.49 -4.08 8.49
C THR A 115 -11.05 -5.25 9.38
N ALA A 116 -10.62 -4.99 10.62
CA ALA A 116 -10.21 -6.06 11.54
C ALA A 116 -11.38 -6.98 11.93
N GLN A 117 -12.60 -6.43 12.02
CA GLN A 117 -13.81 -7.22 12.27
C GLN A 117 -14.19 -8.07 11.06
N ALA A 118 -14.18 -7.50 9.86
CA ALA A 118 -14.42 -8.22 8.61
C ALA A 118 -13.43 -9.37 8.41
N VAL A 119 -12.13 -9.12 8.62
CA VAL A 119 -11.07 -10.14 8.57
C VAL A 119 -11.37 -11.30 9.52
N ARG A 120 -11.83 -11.00 10.74
CA ARG A 120 -12.20 -12.05 11.71
C ARG A 120 -13.40 -12.87 11.22
N VAL A 121 -14.47 -12.20 10.80
CA VAL A 121 -15.69 -12.88 10.32
C VAL A 121 -15.39 -13.79 9.12
N LEU A 122 -14.62 -13.31 8.14
CA LEU A 122 -14.24 -14.11 6.97
C LEU A 122 -13.31 -15.27 7.33
N ARG A 123 -12.37 -15.06 8.26
CA ARG A 123 -11.50 -16.14 8.74
C ARG A 123 -12.31 -17.23 9.43
N ASP A 124 -13.18 -16.85 10.37
CA ASP A 124 -14.03 -17.79 11.11
C ASP A 124 -14.95 -18.58 10.16
N LEU A 125 -15.47 -17.92 9.12
CA LEU A 125 -16.28 -18.57 8.07
C LEU A 125 -15.47 -19.60 7.28
N VAL A 126 -14.30 -19.23 6.77
CA VAL A 126 -13.43 -20.11 5.98
C VAL A 126 -12.97 -21.32 6.80
N ASP A 127 -12.56 -21.08 8.05
CA ASP A 127 -12.06 -22.13 8.94
C ASP A 127 -13.18 -23.13 9.32
N ALA A 128 -14.44 -22.68 9.37
CA ALA A 128 -15.59 -23.51 9.68
C ALA A 128 -16.03 -24.39 8.50
N ILE A 129 -15.69 -24.03 7.25
CA ILE A 129 -16.11 -24.78 6.06
C ILE A 129 -14.98 -25.73 5.63
N PRO A 130 -15.13 -27.06 5.83
CA PRO A 130 -14.14 -28.03 5.36
C PRO A 130 -14.07 -28.02 3.83
N ALA A 131 -12.98 -28.56 3.25
CA ALA A 131 -12.91 -28.73 1.79
C ALA A 131 -14.04 -29.66 1.33
N GLN A 132 -14.99 -29.11 0.58
CA GLN A 132 -16.19 -29.79 0.13
C GLN A 132 -16.04 -30.28 -1.31
N GLN A 133 -16.89 -31.24 -1.68
CA GLN A 133 -17.04 -31.67 -3.07
C GLN A 133 -17.96 -30.76 -3.89
N ASP A 134 -18.73 -29.87 -3.24
CA ASP A 134 -19.60 -28.92 -3.95
C ASP A 134 -18.79 -27.75 -4.50
N VAL A 135 -18.64 -27.73 -5.82
CA VAL A 135 -17.89 -26.72 -6.57
C VAL A 135 -18.39 -25.29 -6.32
N ARG A 136 -19.70 -25.09 -6.11
CA ARG A 136 -20.28 -23.74 -5.90
C ARG A 136 -19.90 -23.19 -4.54
N VAL A 137 -19.89 -24.05 -3.53
CA VAL A 137 -19.44 -23.67 -2.18
C VAL A 137 -17.95 -23.35 -2.20
N GLU A 138 -17.15 -24.17 -2.89
CA GLU A 138 -15.71 -23.91 -3.03
C GLU A 138 -15.42 -22.60 -3.79
N HIS A 139 -16.18 -22.25 -4.85
CA HIS A 139 -16.08 -20.94 -5.51
C HIS A 139 -16.30 -19.80 -4.50
N ALA A 140 -17.35 -19.89 -3.70
CA ALA A 140 -17.68 -18.87 -2.71
C ALA A 140 -16.62 -18.77 -1.60
N VAL A 141 -16.09 -19.90 -1.13
CA VAL A 141 -14.99 -19.96 -0.15
C VAL A 141 -13.69 -19.37 -0.73
N CYS A 142 -13.35 -19.65 -1.99
CA CYS A 142 -12.17 -19.09 -2.64
C CYS A 142 -12.27 -17.56 -2.78
N ARG A 143 -13.46 -17.04 -3.11
CA ARG A 143 -13.73 -15.60 -3.10
C ARG A 143 -13.61 -15.00 -1.69
N ALA A 144 -14.11 -15.69 -0.67
CA ALA A 144 -13.97 -15.27 0.72
C ALA A 144 -12.50 -15.24 1.18
N LEU A 145 -11.72 -16.27 0.84
CA LEU A 145 -10.28 -16.36 1.10
C LEU A 145 -9.49 -15.23 0.41
N SER A 146 -9.80 -14.96 -0.86
CA SER A 146 -9.18 -13.85 -1.60
C SER A 146 -9.51 -12.50 -0.96
N SER A 147 -10.78 -12.26 -0.62
CA SER A 147 -11.22 -11.04 0.06
C SER A 147 -10.56 -10.88 1.44
N LEU A 148 -10.46 -11.98 2.20
CA LEU A 148 -9.75 -12.04 3.47
C LEU A 148 -8.27 -11.67 3.31
N ALA A 149 -7.59 -12.15 2.27
CA ALA A 149 -6.20 -11.81 1.98
C ALA A 149 -6.04 -10.31 1.62
N HIS A 150 -6.91 -9.77 0.77
CA HIS A 150 -6.90 -8.35 0.43
C HIS A 150 -7.17 -7.45 1.64
N LEU A 151 -8.22 -7.73 2.41
CA LEU A 151 -8.56 -6.97 3.62
C LEU A 151 -7.46 -7.09 4.67
N SER A 152 -6.84 -8.27 4.79
CA SER A 152 -5.69 -8.46 5.68
C SER A 152 -4.52 -7.58 5.29
N GLY A 153 -4.28 -7.36 4.00
CA GLY A 153 -3.21 -6.46 3.51
C GLY A 153 -3.53 -4.97 3.66
N ARG A 154 -4.81 -4.61 3.80
CA ARG A 154 -5.29 -3.23 3.87
C ARG A 154 -4.83 -2.53 5.16
N HIS A 155 -4.40 -1.27 5.06
CA HIS A 155 -4.04 -0.40 6.20
C HIS A 155 -2.88 -0.89 7.10
N VAL A 156 -2.06 -1.85 6.67
CA VAL A 156 -0.93 -2.36 7.45
C VAL A 156 0.40 -2.10 6.74
N THR A 157 1.39 -1.60 7.48
CA THR A 157 2.78 -1.58 7.00
C THR A 157 3.26 -3.00 6.77
N VAL A 158 3.55 -3.35 5.53
CA VAL A 158 4.02 -4.69 5.16
C VAL A 158 5.41 -4.92 5.77
N ASP A 159 5.46 -5.74 6.82
CA ASP A 159 6.68 -6.24 7.44
C ASP A 159 6.83 -7.74 7.17
N ARG A 160 7.89 -8.35 7.71
CA ARG A 160 8.19 -9.76 7.45
C ARG A 160 7.10 -10.70 7.99
N ALA A 161 6.52 -10.40 9.16
CA ALA A 161 5.46 -11.21 9.72
C ALA A 161 4.21 -11.10 8.84
N LYS A 162 3.89 -9.90 8.40
CA LYS A 162 2.74 -9.67 7.54
C LYS A 162 2.86 -10.34 6.17
N ILE A 163 4.06 -10.35 5.58
CA ILE A 163 4.36 -11.08 4.35
C ILE A 163 4.14 -12.58 4.54
N ALA A 164 4.55 -13.14 5.69
CA ALA A 164 4.32 -14.54 6.00
C ALA A 164 2.82 -14.86 6.15
N ASP A 165 2.06 -14.00 6.85
CA ASP A 165 0.61 -14.17 7.04
C ASP A 165 -0.16 -14.11 5.72
N LEU A 166 0.12 -13.10 4.88
CA LEU A 166 -0.49 -12.96 3.55
C LEU A 166 -0.07 -14.13 2.64
N GLY A 167 1.20 -14.52 2.69
CA GLY A 167 1.70 -15.68 1.95
C GLY A 167 1.04 -16.99 2.39
N ALA A 168 0.64 -17.14 3.65
CA ALA A 168 -0.11 -18.30 4.12
C ALA A 168 -1.53 -18.33 3.54
N LEU A 169 -2.22 -17.19 3.54
CA LEU A 169 -3.55 -17.04 2.95
C LEU A 169 -3.59 -17.39 1.46
N TRP A 170 -2.65 -16.87 0.67
CA TRP A 170 -2.60 -17.17 -0.77
C TRP A 170 -2.25 -18.62 -1.07
N ARG A 171 -1.39 -19.24 -0.26
CA ARG A 171 -1.12 -20.69 -0.36
C ARG A 171 -2.33 -21.53 0.02
N GLU A 172 -3.08 -21.12 1.05
CA GLU A 172 -4.31 -21.78 1.47
C GLU A 172 -5.34 -21.77 0.32
N LEU A 173 -5.53 -20.62 -0.34
CA LEU A 173 -6.37 -20.51 -1.52
C LEU A 173 -5.91 -21.43 -2.66
N ALA A 174 -4.62 -21.41 -2.99
CA ALA A 174 -4.07 -22.28 -4.04
C ALA A 174 -4.21 -23.78 -3.71
N ALA A 175 -4.10 -24.14 -2.43
CA ALA A 175 -4.26 -25.51 -1.95
C ALA A 175 -5.73 -25.95 -1.97
N ARG A 176 -6.69 -25.08 -1.65
CA ARG A 176 -8.13 -25.39 -1.76
C ARG A 176 -8.54 -25.76 -3.19
N CYS A 177 -7.90 -25.13 -4.16
CA CYS A 177 -8.16 -25.37 -5.58
C CYS A 177 -7.28 -26.48 -6.18
N SER A 178 -6.44 -27.16 -5.40
CA SER A 178 -5.53 -28.18 -5.94
C SER A 178 -6.32 -29.33 -6.55
N ASP A 179 -5.85 -29.83 -7.69
CA ASP A 179 -6.41 -30.98 -8.41
C ASP A 179 -7.82 -30.80 -8.97
N SER A 180 -8.40 -29.59 -8.86
CA SER A 180 -9.68 -29.28 -9.49
C SER A 180 -9.55 -29.20 -11.02
N THR A 181 -10.54 -29.78 -11.70
CA THR A 181 -10.70 -29.68 -13.17
C THR A 181 -11.68 -28.58 -13.56
N ASP A 182 -12.36 -27.96 -12.59
CA ASP A 182 -13.28 -26.85 -12.81
C ASP A 182 -12.49 -25.60 -13.28
N PRO A 183 -12.87 -24.97 -14.41
CA PRO A 183 -12.13 -23.84 -14.98
C PRO A 183 -11.98 -22.64 -14.04
N ASP A 184 -13.01 -22.32 -13.26
CA ASP A 184 -13.01 -21.17 -12.36
C ASP A 184 -12.12 -21.45 -11.14
N LEU A 185 -12.18 -22.65 -10.57
CA LEU A 185 -11.25 -23.08 -9.50
C LEU A 185 -9.80 -23.14 -9.99
N ARG A 186 -9.55 -23.53 -11.24
CA ARG A 186 -8.21 -23.42 -11.85
C ARG A 186 -7.75 -21.97 -11.94
N GLY A 187 -8.64 -21.04 -12.30
CA GLY A 187 -8.40 -19.60 -12.24
C GLY A 187 -8.02 -19.12 -10.84
N TRP A 188 -8.78 -19.53 -9.82
CA TRP A 188 -8.46 -19.26 -8.42
C TRP A 188 -7.12 -19.85 -7.99
N ARG A 189 -6.77 -21.05 -8.45
CA ARG A 189 -5.46 -21.64 -8.18
C ARG A 189 -4.32 -20.80 -8.75
N ALA A 190 -4.42 -20.41 -10.02
CA ALA A 190 -3.44 -19.53 -10.66
C ALA A 190 -3.33 -18.19 -9.91
N HIS A 191 -4.47 -17.65 -9.46
CA HIS A 191 -4.56 -16.44 -8.66
C HIS A 191 -3.84 -16.57 -7.30
N GLY A 192 -4.09 -17.65 -6.55
CA GLY A 192 -3.42 -17.91 -5.27
C GLY A 192 -1.91 -18.08 -5.42
N LEU A 193 -1.46 -18.86 -6.41
CA LEU A 193 -0.03 -19.04 -6.70
C LEU A 193 0.63 -17.72 -7.12
N GLY A 194 -0.03 -16.95 -8.00
CA GLY A 194 0.47 -15.69 -8.52
C GLY A 194 0.68 -14.66 -7.41
N ASN A 195 -0.35 -14.40 -6.60
CA ASN A 195 -0.21 -13.48 -5.46
C ASN A 195 0.79 -13.98 -4.41
N HIS A 196 0.87 -15.29 -4.18
CA HIS A 196 1.90 -15.84 -3.29
C HIS A 196 3.30 -15.51 -3.80
N ALA A 197 3.57 -15.70 -5.09
CA ALA A 197 4.84 -15.34 -5.70
C ALA A 197 5.15 -13.84 -5.59
N LEU A 198 4.17 -12.97 -5.85
CA LEU A 198 4.32 -11.52 -5.73
C LEU A 198 4.66 -11.07 -4.30
N ILE A 199 4.02 -11.68 -3.29
CA ILE A 199 4.33 -11.45 -1.87
C ILE A 199 5.74 -11.95 -1.52
N LEU A 200 6.18 -13.07 -2.08
CA LEU A 200 7.55 -13.57 -1.90
C LEU A 200 8.58 -12.62 -2.53
N VAL A 201 8.32 -12.06 -3.71
CA VAL A 201 9.17 -11.02 -4.33
C VAL A 201 9.27 -9.81 -3.40
N GLN A 202 8.14 -9.34 -2.86
CA GLN A 202 8.10 -8.23 -1.91
C GLN A 202 8.90 -8.53 -0.63
N GLY A 203 8.93 -9.79 -0.20
CA GLY A 203 9.71 -10.28 0.95
C GLY A 203 11.19 -10.55 0.68
N GLY A 204 11.65 -10.41 -0.56
CA GLY A 204 13.03 -10.74 -0.96
C GLY A 204 13.30 -12.25 -1.06
N HIS A 205 12.27 -13.08 -1.17
CA HIS A 205 12.34 -14.53 -1.34
C HIS A 205 12.30 -14.92 -2.82
N GLU A 206 13.14 -14.28 -3.64
CA GLU A 206 13.07 -14.37 -5.10
C GLU A 206 13.20 -15.80 -5.64
N HIS A 207 14.13 -16.60 -5.10
CA HIS A 207 14.30 -17.98 -5.55
C HIS A 207 13.02 -18.80 -5.40
N THR A 208 12.35 -18.68 -4.25
CA THR A 208 11.06 -19.34 -4.00
C THR A 208 9.95 -18.74 -4.86
N ALA A 209 9.93 -17.43 -5.08
CA ALA A 209 8.98 -16.79 -5.98
C ALA A 209 9.08 -17.34 -7.40
N ARG A 210 10.31 -17.49 -7.93
CA ARG A 210 10.57 -18.08 -9.25
C ARG A 210 10.08 -19.52 -9.35
N GLN A 211 10.24 -20.32 -8.30
CA GLN A 211 9.71 -21.69 -8.26
C GLN A 211 8.18 -21.68 -8.37
N VAL A 212 7.49 -20.79 -7.65
CA VAL A 212 6.03 -20.67 -7.71
C VAL A 212 5.55 -20.19 -9.08
N LEU A 213 6.22 -19.20 -9.69
CA LEU A 213 5.91 -18.73 -11.05
C LEU A 213 6.14 -19.82 -12.10
N ALA A 214 7.18 -20.65 -11.92
CA ALA A 214 7.43 -21.81 -12.76
C ALA A 214 6.33 -22.86 -12.62
N THR A 215 5.76 -23.06 -11.41
CA THR A 215 4.59 -23.93 -11.22
C THR A 215 3.40 -23.45 -12.03
N ILE A 216 3.09 -22.14 -12.03
CA ILE A 216 2.00 -21.58 -12.87
C ILE A 216 2.24 -21.90 -14.35
N THR A 217 3.47 -21.68 -14.83
CA THR A 217 3.81 -21.94 -16.24
C THR A 217 3.74 -23.42 -16.59
N ALA A 218 4.18 -24.30 -15.70
CA ALA A 218 4.16 -25.74 -15.92
C ALA A 218 2.75 -26.33 -15.86
N GLU A 219 1.92 -25.84 -14.94
CA GLU A 219 0.58 -26.39 -14.70
C GLU A 219 -0.46 -25.87 -15.71
N PHE A 220 -0.37 -24.61 -16.10
CA PHE A 220 -1.36 -23.95 -16.95
C PHE A 220 -0.84 -23.65 -18.37
N GLY A 221 0.45 -23.83 -18.64
CA GLY A 221 1.06 -23.44 -19.92
C GLY A 221 0.58 -24.23 -21.14
N THR A 222 -0.05 -25.39 -20.92
CA THR A 222 -0.63 -26.24 -21.97
C THR A 222 -2.14 -26.01 -22.15
N ASP A 223 -2.76 -25.19 -21.31
CA ASP A 223 -4.19 -24.90 -21.41
C ASP A 223 -4.44 -24.09 -22.70
N PRO A 224 -5.53 -24.36 -23.45
CA PRO A 224 -5.88 -23.56 -24.62
C PRO A 224 -6.10 -22.09 -24.21
N PRO A 225 -5.59 -21.11 -24.96
CA PRO A 225 -5.90 -19.70 -24.72
C PRO A 225 -7.42 -19.47 -24.72
N GLY A 226 -7.90 -18.67 -23.78
CA GLY A 226 -9.33 -18.37 -23.59
C GLY A 226 -10.10 -19.43 -22.81
N SER A 227 -9.44 -20.47 -22.28
CA SER A 227 -10.08 -21.49 -21.43
C SER A 227 -10.49 -20.95 -20.06
N SER A 228 -9.72 -20.02 -19.51
CA SER A 228 -10.04 -19.24 -18.32
C SER A 228 -9.27 -17.92 -18.38
N GLU A 229 -10.00 -16.80 -18.28
CA GLU A 229 -9.40 -15.45 -18.32
C GLU A 229 -8.40 -15.25 -17.19
N ASP A 230 -8.70 -15.76 -15.99
CA ASP A 230 -7.80 -15.68 -14.83
C ASP A 230 -6.52 -16.50 -15.04
N VAL A 231 -6.64 -17.69 -15.64
CA VAL A 231 -5.47 -18.52 -15.96
C VAL A 231 -4.57 -17.81 -16.97
N ASP A 232 -5.15 -17.29 -18.05
CA ASP A 232 -4.40 -16.55 -19.09
C ASP A 232 -3.69 -15.31 -18.52
N LEU A 233 -4.39 -14.59 -17.64
CA LEU A 233 -3.88 -13.43 -16.92
C LEU A 233 -2.65 -13.80 -16.08
N TRP A 234 -2.77 -14.82 -15.22
CA TRP A 234 -1.70 -15.20 -14.30
C TRP A 234 -0.55 -15.92 -15.00
N LEU A 235 -0.82 -16.65 -16.07
CA LEU A 235 0.21 -17.24 -16.93
C LEU A 235 1.03 -16.16 -17.64
N SER A 236 0.38 -15.11 -18.15
CA SER A 236 1.04 -13.96 -18.77
C SER A 236 1.94 -13.23 -17.76
N ARG A 237 1.42 -12.97 -16.55
CA ARG A 237 2.22 -12.41 -15.45
C ARG A 237 3.40 -13.30 -15.09
N ALA A 238 3.21 -14.61 -14.98
CA ALA A 238 4.26 -15.53 -14.58
C ALA A 238 5.43 -15.55 -15.57
N ARG A 239 5.13 -15.56 -16.87
CA ARG A 239 6.14 -15.50 -17.94
C ARG A 239 6.88 -14.16 -17.94
N HIS A 240 6.15 -13.05 -17.82
CA HIS A 240 6.71 -11.70 -17.75
C HIS A 240 7.59 -11.48 -16.51
N ALA A 241 7.15 -11.96 -15.35
CA ALA A 241 7.82 -11.75 -14.08
C ALA A 241 9.27 -12.28 -14.08
N VAL A 242 9.54 -13.38 -14.78
CA VAL A 242 10.92 -13.90 -14.92
C VAL A 242 11.83 -12.87 -15.59
N GLU A 243 11.36 -12.25 -16.68
CA GLU A 243 12.10 -11.21 -17.39
C GLU A 243 12.36 -9.98 -16.50
N VAL A 244 11.34 -9.52 -15.78
CA VAL A 244 11.48 -8.39 -14.83
C VAL A 244 12.51 -8.73 -13.75
N LEU A 245 12.41 -9.91 -13.14
CA LEU A 245 13.32 -10.31 -12.06
C LEU A 245 14.77 -10.44 -12.55
N ASP A 246 14.99 -10.80 -13.82
CA ASP A 246 16.32 -10.90 -14.44
C ASP A 246 16.90 -9.54 -14.86
N ARG A 247 16.04 -8.56 -15.18
CA ARG A 247 16.45 -7.28 -15.79
C ARG A 247 16.39 -6.09 -14.85
N PHE A 248 15.63 -6.18 -13.77
CA PHE A 248 15.44 -5.10 -12.82
C PHE A 248 15.95 -5.49 -11.42
N ASP A 249 17.12 -4.94 -11.08
CA ASP A 249 17.74 -5.03 -9.76
C ASP A 249 18.09 -3.63 -9.26
N LEU A 250 17.83 -3.39 -7.97
CA LEU A 250 18.09 -2.13 -7.28
C LEU A 250 19.27 -2.23 -6.30
N GLY A 251 19.86 -3.43 -6.17
CA GLY A 251 21.04 -3.68 -5.34
C GLY A 251 20.81 -3.43 -3.84
N GLU A 252 21.90 -3.37 -3.08
CA GLU A 252 21.88 -2.88 -1.70
C GLU A 252 22.21 -1.37 -1.68
N PRO A 253 21.62 -0.59 -0.75
CA PRO A 253 21.90 0.82 -0.69
C PRO A 253 23.29 1.06 -0.10
N GLU A 254 24.11 1.84 -0.80
CA GLU A 254 25.37 2.38 -0.28
C GLU A 254 25.07 3.65 0.51
N LEU A 255 25.19 3.58 1.83
CA LEU A 255 24.84 4.69 2.72
C LEU A 255 26.06 5.59 2.97
N LYS A 256 25.98 6.87 2.60
CA LYS A 256 27.00 7.87 2.97
C LYS A 256 26.83 8.28 4.43
N LEU A 257 27.72 7.79 5.28
CA LEU A 257 27.67 7.97 6.73
C LEU A 257 28.58 9.09 7.25
N ASP A 258 29.31 9.79 6.39
CA ASP A 258 30.33 10.78 6.77
C ASP A 258 29.76 11.89 7.65
N TYR A 259 28.54 12.35 7.36
CA TYR A 259 27.83 13.30 8.22
C TYR A 259 27.59 12.73 9.63
N LEU A 260 27.01 11.52 9.76
CA LEU A 260 26.80 10.90 11.08
C LEU A 260 28.11 10.62 11.82
N HIS A 261 29.17 10.27 11.08
CA HIS A 261 30.50 10.09 11.65
C HIS A 261 31.07 11.40 12.21
N ARG A 262 30.95 12.50 11.46
CA ARG A 262 31.35 13.85 11.90
C ARG A 262 30.52 14.35 13.06
N GLN A 263 29.20 14.25 12.99
CA GLN A 263 28.29 14.60 14.08
C GLN A 263 28.64 13.85 15.38
N ARG A 264 28.95 12.55 15.27
CA ARG A 264 29.39 11.74 16.41
C ARG A 264 30.75 12.16 16.96
N TYR A 265 31.68 12.56 16.09
CA TYR A 265 32.96 13.12 16.51
C TYR A 265 32.77 14.41 17.31
N TRP A 266 31.94 15.32 16.81
CA TRP A 266 31.60 16.59 17.48
C TRP A 266 30.87 16.38 18.80
N ASP A 267 29.93 15.45 18.86
CA ASP A 267 29.25 15.07 20.10
C ASP A 267 30.22 14.59 21.17
N ARG A 268 31.23 13.79 20.80
CA ARG A 268 32.27 13.34 21.75
C ARG A 268 33.09 14.53 22.25
N ARG A 269 33.44 15.46 21.36
CA ARG A 269 34.21 16.67 21.71
C ARG A 269 33.41 17.65 22.58
N ARG A 270 32.11 17.81 22.36
CA ARG A 270 31.23 18.65 23.19
C ARG A 270 31.04 18.06 24.58
N ARG A 271 31.01 16.74 24.74
CA ARG A 271 30.99 16.08 26.06
C ARG A 271 32.26 16.31 26.86
N SER A 272 33.41 16.48 26.20
CA SER A 272 34.70 16.67 26.89
C SER A 272 34.96 18.11 27.33
N THR A 273 34.08 19.07 27.00
CA THR A 273 34.18 20.47 27.41
C THR A 273 33.05 20.84 28.37
N ALA A 274 33.35 21.52 29.49
CA ALA A 274 32.35 21.86 30.50
C ALA A 274 31.18 22.69 29.94
N ARG A 275 31.45 23.64 29.04
CA ARG A 275 30.43 24.46 28.36
C ARG A 275 29.61 23.64 27.35
N GLY A 276 30.28 22.74 26.61
CA GLY A 276 29.66 21.83 25.65
C GLY A 276 28.78 20.77 26.30
N PHE A 277 29.11 20.31 27.51
CA PHE A 277 28.33 19.33 28.27
C PHE A 277 26.95 19.86 28.68
N PHE A 278 26.86 21.12 29.15
CA PHE A 278 25.59 21.77 29.46
C PHE A 278 24.75 22.02 28.21
N SER A 279 25.37 22.44 27.10
CA SER A 279 24.69 22.57 25.81
C SER A 279 24.16 21.21 25.31
N TRP A 280 24.96 20.15 25.41
CA TRP A 280 24.62 18.80 25.01
C TRP A 280 23.45 18.21 25.83
N LEU A 281 23.44 18.43 27.16
CA LEU A 281 22.31 18.06 28.02
C LEU A 281 21.01 18.78 27.64
N ARG A 282 21.11 20.07 27.28
CA ARG A 282 19.96 20.92 26.95
C ARG A 282 19.40 20.68 25.54
N SER A 283 20.26 20.29 24.60
CA SER A 283 19.90 19.97 23.20
C SER A 283 19.28 18.58 23.05
N GLY A 284 19.29 17.77 24.11
CA GLY A 284 19.01 16.34 24.04
C GLY A 284 20.21 15.58 23.47
N ALA A 285 20.66 14.54 24.18
CA ALA A 285 21.73 13.68 23.69
C ALA A 285 21.37 13.09 22.31
N PRO A 286 22.15 13.33 21.24
CA PRO A 286 21.92 12.66 19.98
C PRO A 286 22.04 11.16 20.21
N ARG A 287 20.97 10.44 19.85
CA ARG A 287 20.86 9.02 20.11
C ARG A 287 21.86 8.33 19.18
N ASN A 288 22.97 7.83 19.73
CA ASN A 288 24.01 7.01 19.06
C ASN A 288 23.42 5.71 18.46
N ARG A 289 22.54 5.83 17.46
CA ARG A 289 21.78 4.74 16.87
C ARG A 289 22.14 4.55 15.41
N MET A 290 23.32 4.99 14.96
CA MET A 290 23.79 4.85 13.58
C MET A 290 23.65 3.42 13.04
N ARG A 291 24.03 2.39 13.83
CA ARG A 291 23.84 0.98 13.44
C ARG A 291 22.36 0.61 13.27
N GLU A 292 21.48 1.16 14.09
CA GLU A 292 20.03 0.95 14.00
C GLU A 292 19.42 1.70 12.82
N LEU A 293 19.85 2.94 12.56
CA LEU A 293 19.44 3.75 11.40
C LEU A 293 19.86 3.08 10.09
N VAL A 294 21.13 2.69 9.95
CA VAL A 294 21.65 1.94 8.79
C VAL A 294 20.85 0.66 8.56
N ARG A 295 20.61 -0.11 9.61
CA ARG A 295 19.84 -1.35 9.53
C ARG A 295 18.39 -1.10 9.12
N ARG A 296 17.75 -0.04 9.64
CA ARG A 296 16.39 0.37 9.25
C ARG A 296 16.33 0.84 7.82
N ALA A 297 17.28 1.67 7.37
CA ALA A 297 17.37 2.17 6.01
C ALA A 297 17.55 1.03 5.00
N ARG A 298 18.48 0.09 5.26
CA ARG A 298 18.65 -1.12 4.44
C ARG A 298 17.42 -2.01 4.43
N ALA A 299 16.78 -2.21 5.58
CA ALA A 299 15.53 -2.98 5.65
C ALA A 299 14.40 -2.29 4.87
N GLN A 300 14.30 -0.96 4.95
CA GLN A 300 13.31 -0.17 4.22
C GLN A 300 13.58 -0.21 2.72
N HIS A 301 14.83 -0.02 2.29
CA HIS A 301 15.24 -0.12 0.89
C HIS A 301 14.86 -1.49 0.33
N ARG A 302 15.28 -2.59 0.98
CA ARG A 302 14.97 -3.95 0.49
C ARG A 302 13.48 -4.22 0.35
N ARG A 303 12.68 -3.80 1.35
CA ARG A 303 11.22 -3.92 1.27
C ARG A 303 10.64 -3.09 0.11
N SER A 304 11.15 -1.88 -0.08
CA SER A 304 10.70 -0.97 -1.11
C SER A 304 11.08 -1.47 -2.50
N ALA A 305 12.30 -1.97 -2.67
CA ALA A 305 12.78 -2.60 -3.90
C ALA A 305 11.96 -3.85 -4.24
N GLY A 306 11.67 -4.69 -3.24
CA GLY A 306 10.78 -5.83 -3.40
C GLY A 306 9.36 -5.43 -3.83
N ALA A 307 8.80 -4.36 -3.27
CA ALA A 307 7.49 -3.85 -3.65
C ALA A 307 7.47 -3.38 -5.11
N VAL A 308 8.46 -2.57 -5.53
CA VAL A 308 8.57 -2.10 -6.92
C VAL A 308 8.71 -3.27 -7.89
N ARG A 309 9.56 -4.26 -7.57
CA ARG A 309 9.71 -5.48 -8.38
C ARG A 309 8.41 -6.26 -8.47
N SER A 310 7.67 -6.39 -7.36
CA SER A 310 6.37 -7.05 -7.32
C SER A 310 5.36 -6.34 -8.24
N TRP A 311 5.29 -5.01 -8.20
CA TRP A 311 4.41 -4.22 -9.08
C TRP A 311 4.78 -4.39 -10.56
N LEU A 312 6.07 -4.31 -10.89
CA LEU A 312 6.55 -4.53 -12.27
C LEU A 312 6.24 -5.95 -12.79
N CYS A 313 6.37 -6.97 -11.93
CA CYS A 313 5.99 -8.35 -12.27
C CYS A 313 4.48 -8.50 -12.52
N ALA A 314 3.66 -7.76 -11.78
CA ALA A 314 2.21 -7.79 -11.91
C ALA A 314 1.66 -6.87 -13.02
N GLY A 315 2.49 -5.97 -13.56
CA GLY A 315 2.05 -4.92 -14.48
C GLY A 315 1.26 -3.81 -13.79
N GLU A 316 1.45 -3.63 -12.48
CA GLU A 316 0.77 -2.58 -11.71
C GLU A 316 1.43 -1.22 -11.94
N PRO A 317 0.65 -0.20 -12.30
CA PRO A 317 1.20 1.13 -12.54
C PRO A 317 1.58 1.80 -11.22
N PHE A 318 2.63 2.62 -11.27
CA PHE A 318 3.10 3.34 -10.09
C PHE A 318 3.58 4.75 -10.43
N VAL A 319 3.57 5.61 -9.40
CA VAL A 319 4.05 6.99 -9.47
C VAL A 319 5.47 7.06 -8.90
N LEU A 320 6.39 7.67 -9.64
CA LEU A 320 7.74 7.97 -9.19
C LEU A 320 7.81 9.41 -8.70
N LEU A 321 8.02 9.58 -7.40
CA LEU A 321 8.33 10.88 -6.80
C LEU A 321 9.84 11.08 -6.77
N LEU A 322 10.31 11.89 -7.70
CA LEU A 322 11.66 12.42 -7.72
C LEU A 322 11.72 13.67 -6.84
N ARG A 323 12.79 13.75 -6.07
CA ARG A 323 13.18 14.96 -5.36
C ARG A 323 14.60 15.26 -5.79
N ASN A 324 14.93 16.53 -5.98
CA ASN A 324 16.26 16.93 -6.42
C ASN A 324 17.34 16.28 -5.52
N PHE A 325 17.92 15.20 -6.04
CA PHE A 325 18.67 14.19 -5.31
C PHE A 325 19.98 14.75 -4.74
N GLU A 326 20.54 15.76 -5.40
CA GLU A 326 21.78 16.42 -5.01
C GLU A 326 21.59 17.55 -3.98
N LEU A 327 20.40 18.14 -3.87
CA LEU A 327 20.16 19.23 -2.91
C LEU A 327 20.11 18.77 -1.45
N THR A 328 19.96 17.47 -1.20
CA THR A 328 19.88 16.92 0.16
C THR A 328 21.20 16.93 0.94
N GLU A 329 22.32 17.33 0.33
CA GLU A 329 23.57 17.54 1.06
C GLU A 329 24.45 18.62 0.41
N ARG A 330 24.10 19.89 0.63
CA ARG A 330 25.13 20.95 0.64
C ARG A 330 25.43 21.33 2.07
N SER A 331 26.54 20.80 2.58
CA SER A 331 27.21 21.35 3.76
C SER A 331 27.89 22.67 3.35
N GLY A 332 27.19 23.77 3.59
CA GLY A 332 27.68 25.13 3.41
C GLY A 332 27.71 25.86 4.75
N THR A 333 28.88 26.40 5.09
CA THR A 333 29.18 27.11 6.34
C THR A 333 28.36 28.38 6.48
N THR A 334 27.54 28.48 7.52
CA THR A 334 27.30 29.74 8.28
C THR A 334 26.41 29.49 9.48
N SER A 335 26.85 29.89 10.68
CA SER A 335 25.95 30.21 11.78
C SER A 335 26.36 31.56 12.37
N PHE A 336 25.35 32.35 12.71
CA PHE A 336 25.40 33.78 12.99
C PHE A 336 26.06 34.15 14.34
N LEU A 337 26.51 33.18 15.13
CA LEU A 337 27.24 33.37 16.39
C LEU A 337 28.19 32.19 16.62
N LEU A 338 29.46 32.33 16.22
CA LEU A 338 30.48 31.29 16.31
C LEU A 338 31.10 31.18 17.71
N ASP A 339 31.23 29.95 18.18
CA ASP A 339 32.49 29.47 18.73
C ASP A 339 33.40 29.17 17.51
N PRO A 340 34.52 29.88 17.29
CA PRO A 340 35.34 29.79 16.07
C PRO A 340 35.94 28.40 15.79
N ASP A 341 35.85 27.47 16.75
CA ASP A 341 36.33 26.09 16.63
C ASP A 341 35.23 25.06 16.25
N ASP A 342 33.97 25.49 16.06
CA ASP A 342 32.82 24.61 15.78
C ASP A 342 32.40 24.72 14.30
N PRO A 343 32.62 23.69 13.46
CA PRO A 343 32.13 23.71 12.09
C PRO A 343 30.60 23.58 12.11
N ALA A 344 29.94 24.61 11.60
CA ALA A 344 28.51 24.61 11.33
C ALA A 344 28.22 23.72 10.11
N ASP A 345 27.96 22.43 10.36
CA ASP A 345 27.45 21.50 9.34
C ASP A 345 25.92 21.66 9.25
N HIS A 346 25.41 22.31 8.19
CA HIS A 346 23.98 22.34 7.89
C HIS A 346 23.63 21.30 6.83
N VAL A 347 22.51 20.59 7.04
CA VAL A 347 21.90 19.72 6.03
C VAL A 347 20.73 20.50 5.44
N GLN A 348 20.81 20.85 4.15
CA GLN A 348 19.66 21.37 3.42
C GLN A 348 18.78 20.19 3.03
N VAL A 349 17.51 20.22 3.46
CA VAL A 349 16.52 19.21 3.10
C VAL A 349 15.37 19.91 2.40
N ILE A 350 15.02 19.43 1.20
CA ILE A 350 13.82 19.89 0.51
C ILE A 350 12.62 19.49 1.35
N ASN A 351 11.85 20.49 1.77
CA ASN A 351 10.79 20.27 2.72
C ASN A 351 9.45 20.06 2.00
N LEU A 352 9.01 18.81 1.90
CA LEU A 352 7.73 18.44 1.30
C LEU A 352 6.51 18.88 2.14
N ASN A 353 6.71 19.62 3.24
CA ASN A 353 5.66 20.00 4.19
C ASN A 353 4.49 20.74 3.54
N ASP A 354 4.75 21.62 2.58
CA ASP A 354 3.68 22.41 1.95
C ASP A 354 2.75 21.53 1.09
N GLY A 355 3.18 20.36 0.61
CA GLY A 355 2.31 19.40 -0.07
C GLY A 355 1.98 18.14 0.72
N ALA A 356 2.44 18.04 1.98
CA ALA A 356 2.42 16.79 2.73
C ALA A 356 1.02 16.15 2.85
N PRO A 357 -0.06 16.88 3.17
CA PRO A 357 -1.39 16.28 3.24
C PRO A 357 -1.85 15.67 1.91
N ALA A 358 -1.69 16.42 0.81
CA ALA A 358 -2.08 15.96 -0.52
C ALA A 358 -1.21 14.79 -1.03
N LEU A 359 0.10 14.82 -0.75
CA LEU A 359 1.01 13.70 -1.05
C LEU A 359 0.73 12.47 -0.18
N SER A 360 0.31 12.65 1.07
CA SER A 360 -0.14 11.56 1.93
C SER A 360 -1.42 10.90 1.43
N GLU A 361 -2.39 11.70 0.97
CA GLU A 361 -3.59 11.17 0.32
C GLU A 361 -3.26 10.46 -0.99
N LEU A 362 -2.35 11.01 -1.81
CA LEU A 362 -1.86 10.35 -3.01
C LEU A 362 -1.20 9.00 -2.69
N ALA A 363 -0.25 8.98 -1.75
CA ALA A 363 0.47 7.76 -1.35
C ALA A 363 -0.42 6.71 -0.69
N ALA A 364 -1.56 7.11 -0.13
CA ALA A 364 -2.59 6.20 0.36
C ALA A 364 -3.47 5.64 -0.76
N SER A 365 -3.58 6.36 -1.88
CA SER A 365 -4.44 6.02 -3.01
C SER A 365 -3.71 5.20 -4.08
N VAL A 366 -2.40 5.41 -4.26
CA VAL A 366 -1.64 4.79 -5.36
C VAL A 366 -0.28 4.24 -4.91
N PRO A 367 0.29 3.26 -5.64
CA PRO A 367 1.69 2.87 -5.50
C PRO A 367 2.61 4.08 -5.76
N LEU A 368 3.15 4.69 -4.69
CA LEU A 368 4.06 5.84 -4.77
C LEU A 368 5.46 5.47 -4.31
N VAL A 369 6.44 5.62 -5.20
CA VAL A 369 7.87 5.39 -4.93
C VAL A 369 8.56 6.72 -4.71
N LEU A 370 9.11 6.94 -3.51
CA LEU A 370 10.02 8.05 -3.26
C LEU A 370 11.47 7.61 -3.44
N VAL A 371 12.21 8.29 -4.30
CA VAL A 371 13.66 8.16 -4.36
C VAL A 371 14.28 9.01 -3.26
N ALA A 372 15.14 8.40 -2.47
CA ALA A 372 15.77 9.00 -1.33
C ALA A 372 17.29 9.02 -1.45
N SER A 373 17.87 10.14 -1.04
CA SER A 373 19.31 10.21 -0.83
C SER A 373 19.71 9.23 0.27
N THR A 374 20.95 8.75 0.15
CA THR A 374 21.57 7.82 1.09
C THR A 374 22.30 8.55 2.22
N THR A 375 22.21 9.88 2.26
CA THR A 375 22.90 10.69 3.24
C THR A 375 22.26 10.58 4.62
N ALA A 376 23.15 10.64 5.59
CA ALA A 376 22.86 10.31 6.97
C ALA A 376 21.92 11.33 7.64
N GLY A 377 21.92 12.59 7.18
CA GLY A 377 20.98 13.63 7.60
C GLY A 377 19.52 13.27 7.29
N GLU A 378 19.25 12.70 6.11
CA GLU A 378 17.89 12.27 5.76
C GLU A 378 17.40 11.06 6.55
N LEU A 379 18.31 10.24 7.08
CA LEU A 379 17.99 9.10 7.93
C LEU A 379 17.52 9.52 9.33
N GLU A 380 17.99 10.66 9.84
CA GLU A 380 17.60 11.21 11.14
C GLU A 380 16.50 12.28 11.06
N LEU A 381 16.50 13.10 10.00
CA LEU A 381 15.62 14.27 9.87
C LEU A 381 14.21 13.91 9.40
N GLY A 382 14.05 12.89 8.55
CA GLY A 382 12.77 12.60 7.91
C GLY A 382 11.62 12.22 8.85
N GLN A 383 11.89 11.70 10.06
CA GLN A 383 10.84 11.27 11.00
C GLN A 383 10.51 12.30 12.08
N ASN A 384 11.46 13.16 12.46
CA ASN A 384 11.30 14.04 13.62
C ASN A 384 10.82 15.46 13.28
N TRP A 385 10.79 15.82 11.99
CA TRP A 385 10.51 17.19 11.54
C TRP A 385 9.19 17.35 10.76
N GLY A 386 8.32 16.32 10.80
CA GLY A 386 7.01 16.37 10.15
C GLY A 386 7.06 16.27 8.62
N GLN A 387 8.20 15.88 8.04
CA GLN A 387 8.35 15.68 6.61
C GLN A 387 7.49 14.53 6.10
N PHE A 388 6.87 14.72 4.94
CA PHE A 388 6.22 13.63 4.23
C PHE A 388 7.23 12.52 3.92
N THR A 389 6.86 11.28 4.24
CA THR A 389 7.62 10.09 3.85
C THR A 389 6.68 9.11 3.15
N ALA A 390 7.04 8.71 1.93
CA ALA A 390 6.26 7.73 1.20
C ALA A 390 6.42 6.33 1.83
N PRO A 391 5.38 5.46 1.76
CA PRO A 391 5.46 4.08 2.25
C PRO A 391 6.58 3.26 1.57
N VAL A 392 6.83 3.51 0.29
CA VAL A 392 7.92 2.90 -0.49
C VAL A 392 9.01 3.94 -0.72
N ARG A 393 10.20 3.66 -0.19
CA ARG A 393 11.35 4.58 -0.20
C ARG A 393 12.62 3.84 -0.61
N LEU A 394 13.17 4.24 -1.76
CA LEU A 394 14.40 3.67 -2.31
C LEU A 394 15.58 4.54 -1.96
N HIS A 395 16.52 4.01 -1.18
CA HIS A 395 17.80 4.66 -0.91
C HIS A 395 18.80 4.28 -2.00
N LEU A 396 19.27 5.22 -2.83
CA LEU A 396 20.13 4.90 -3.99
C LEU A 396 21.58 5.35 -3.80
N PRO A 397 22.59 4.54 -4.20
CA PRO A 397 24.01 4.93 -4.13
C PRO A 397 24.28 6.21 -4.94
N ASP A 398 25.13 7.11 -4.44
CA ASP A 398 25.39 8.38 -5.14
C ASP A 398 26.23 8.21 -6.41
N GLU A 399 26.90 7.09 -6.57
CA GLU A 399 27.73 6.79 -7.73
C GLU A 399 26.88 6.26 -8.90
N THR A 400 25.77 5.57 -8.60
CA THR A 400 24.92 4.86 -9.57
C THR A 400 23.45 5.26 -9.50
N TRP A 401 23.12 6.31 -8.72
CA TRP A 401 21.74 6.75 -8.52
C TRP A 401 21.06 7.02 -9.85
N PHE A 402 21.77 7.69 -10.77
CA PHE A 402 21.19 8.11 -12.03
C PHE A 402 20.80 6.91 -12.89
N ASP A 403 21.61 5.86 -12.95
CA ASP A 403 21.29 4.64 -13.70
C ASP A 403 20.02 3.98 -13.15
N THR A 404 19.86 3.97 -11.83
CA THR A 404 18.66 3.46 -11.18
C THR A 404 17.45 4.35 -11.41
N VAL A 405 17.58 5.66 -11.17
CA VAL A 405 16.51 6.65 -11.36
C VAL A 405 16.05 6.67 -12.81
N SER A 406 16.96 6.61 -13.77
CA SER A 406 16.61 6.59 -15.19
C SER A 406 15.94 5.26 -15.60
N THR A 407 16.22 4.14 -14.91
CA THR A 407 15.40 2.91 -15.06
C THR A 407 14.00 3.13 -14.51
N LEU A 408 13.89 3.69 -13.30
CA LEU A 408 12.62 3.96 -12.66
C LEU A 408 11.76 4.93 -13.48
N ILE A 409 12.35 5.99 -14.03
CA ILE A 409 11.68 6.94 -14.93
C ILE A 409 11.15 6.19 -16.15
N ALA A 410 11.96 5.30 -16.75
CA ALA A 410 11.54 4.57 -17.93
C ALA A 410 10.30 3.71 -17.65
N VAL A 411 10.24 3.03 -16.50
CA VAL A 411 9.16 2.07 -16.17
C VAL A 411 8.00 2.63 -15.35
N ALA A 412 8.12 3.83 -14.78
CA ALA A 412 7.04 4.48 -14.04
C ALA A 412 5.93 4.95 -15.00
N ASP A 413 4.69 4.94 -14.55
CA ASP A 413 3.55 5.42 -15.33
C ASP A 413 3.37 6.93 -15.25
N GLN A 414 3.70 7.52 -14.10
CA GLN A 414 3.70 8.97 -13.90
C GLN A 414 4.94 9.37 -13.11
N VAL A 415 5.46 10.56 -13.39
CA VAL A 415 6.60 11.14 -12.67
C VAL A 415 6.17 12.44 -12.00
N VAL A 416 6.44 12.56 -10.72
CA VAL A 416 6.31 13.82 -9.98
C VAL A 416 7.70 14.28 -9.61
N VAL A 417 8.10 15.46 -10.05
CA VAL A 417 9.40 16.05 -9.74
C VAL A 417 9.20 17.18 -8.74
N TRP A 418 9.62 16.98 -7.50
CA TRP A 418 9.67 18.05 -6.51
C TRP A 418 11.01 18.79 -6.59
N ALA A 419 10.96 20.00 -7.13
CA ALA A 419 12.12 20.77 -7.52
C ALA A 419 12.20 22.09 -6.73
N ALA A 420 13.39 22.42 -6.24
CA ALA A 420 13.64 23.62 -5.44
C ALA A 420 14.62 24.56 -6.16
N GLU A 421 15.75 24.02 -6.58
CA GLU A 421 16.76 24.68 -7.40
C GLU A 421 17.18 23.74 -8.52
N LEU A 422 17.78 24.27 -9.59
CA LEU A 422 18.39 23.47 -10.65
C LEU A 422 19.79 23.07 -10.22
N SER A 423 19.91 21.87 -9.66
CA SER A 423 21.21 21.19 -9.45
C SER A 423 21.64 20.48 -10.74
N PRO A 424 22.93 20.14 -10.89
CA PRO A 424 23.39 19.27 -11.97
C PRO A 424 22.60 17.96 -12.08
N GLY A 425 22.25 17.34 -10.95
CA GLY A 425 21.48 16.10 -10.90
C GLY A 425 20.05 16.29 -11.38
N LEU A 426 19.36 17.34 -10.92
CA LEU A 426 18.02 17.65 -11.40
C LEU A 426 18.03 18.02 -12.89
N ALA A 427 19.05 18.76 -13.36
CA ALA A 427 19.19 19.06 -14.78
C ALA A 427 19.30 17.77 -15.60
N ARG A 428 20.12 16.79 -15.14
CA ARG A 428 20.21 15.47 -15.77
C ARG A 428 18.89 14.71 -15.76
N GLU A 429 18.12 14.77 -14.66
CA GLU A 429 16.78 14.15 -14.57
C GLU A 429 15.80 14.78 -15.57
N LEU A 430 15.74 16.12 -15.64
CA LEU A 430 14.86 16.85 -16.57
C LEU A 430 15.24 16.63 -18.03
N ASP A 431 16.54 16.62 -18.35
CA ASP A 431 17.06 16.31 -19.68
C ASP A 431 16.70 14.87 -20.07
N PHE A 432 16.82 13.93 -19.13
CA PHE A 432 16.45 12.55 -19.37
C PHE A 432 14.95 12.40 -19.64
N LEU A 433 14.09 13.03 -18.83
CA LEU A 433 12.64 13.06 -19.05
C LEU A 433 12.29 13.63 -20.43
N THR A 434 12.97 14.71 -20.84
CA THR A 434 12.81 15.29 -22.17
C THR A 434 13.25 14.31 -23.27
N SER A 435 14.41 13.66 -23.12
CA SER A 435 14.90 12.67 -24.10
C SER A 435 13.98 11.46 -24.25
N GLN A 436 13.30 11.06 -23.18
CA GLN A 436 12.33 9.97 -23.15
C GLN A 436 10.93 10.41 -23.58
N ARG A 437 10.74 11.68 -23.96
CA ARG A 437 9.44 12.28 -24.30
C ARG A 437 8.40 12.13 -23.18
N ARG A 438 8.87 12.24 -21.93
CA ARG A 438 8.08 12.12 -20.70
C ARG A 438 7.66 13.48 -20.14
N THR A 439 7.64 14.52 -20.96
CA THR A 439 7.33 15.88 -20.49
C THR A 439 5.85 16.05 -20.16
N ASP A 440 4.97 15.50 -20.98
CA ASP A 440 3.51 15.64 -20.82
C ASP A 440 2.96 14.88 -19.61
N ASP A 441 3.62 13.80 -19.22
CA ASP A 441 3.24 12.93 -18.10
C ASP A 441 4.06 13.16 -16.82
N THR A 442 4.85 14.22 -16.81
CA THR A 442 5.56 14.70 -15.63
C THR A 442 4.85 15.89 -14.99
N LEU A 443 4.59 15.81 -13.68
CA LEU A 443 4.20 16.96 -12.86
C LEU A 443 5.43 17.53 -12.15
N VAL A 444 5.80 18.78 -12.45
CA VAL A 444 6.84 19.49 -11.72
C VAL A 444 6.21 20.34 -10.62
N VAL A 445 6.60 20.08 -9.37
CA VAL A 445 6.18 20.86 -8.20
C VAL A 445 7.37 21.71 -7.76
N LEU A 446 7.21 23.04 -7.84
CA LEU A 446 8.21 24.00 -7.41
C LEU A 446 8.08 24.27 -5.93
N ASP A 447 9.15 24.04 -5.18
CA ASP A 447 9.19 24.34 -3.76
C ASP A 447 9.00 25.85 -3.53
N GLY A 448 8.23 26.20 -2.50
CA GLY A 448 7.81 27.58 -2.24
C GLY A 448 8.99 28.52 -1.96
N VAL A 449 8.75 29.83 -2.08
CA VAL A 449 9.73 30.85 -1.68
C VAL A 449 10.03 30.69 -0.19
N GLU A 450 11.27 30.37 0.16
CA GLU A 450 11.71 30.38 1.54
C GLU A 450 11.41 31.73 2.19
N SER A 451 10.89 31.71 3.43
CA SER A 451 10.70 32.96 4.17
C SER A 451 12.02 33.74 4.25
N PRO A 452 11.99 35.09 4.28
CA PRO A 452 13.21 35.89 4.42
C PRO A 452 14.07 35.48 5.62
N PHE A 453 13.44 34.96 6.67
CA PHE A 453 14.11 34.39 7.83
C PHE A 453 14.84 33.08 7.51
N ALA A 454 14.21 32.17 6.76
CA ALA A 454 14.85 30.92 6.33
C ALA A 454 16.04 31.20 5.39
N GLN A 455 15.91 32.15 4.45
CA GLN A 455 17.02 32.58 3.59
C GLN A 455 18.18 33.22 4.37
N ALA A 456 17.89 33.96 5.45
CA ALA A 456 18.92 34.58 6.27
C ALA A 456 19.65 33.59 7.20
N VAL A 457 18.98 32.50 7.60
CA VAL A 457 19.50 31.52 8.57
C VAL A 457 20.10 30.28 7.88
N LEU A 458 19.56 29.88 6.73
CA LEU A 458 19.97 28.72 5.93
C LEU A 458 19.93 29.06 4.43
N PRO A 459 20.78 29.98 3.95
CA PRO A 459 20.78 30.34 2.53
C PRO A 459 21.06 29.11 1.67
N ARG A 460 20.17 28.79 0.73
CA ARG A 460 20.47 27.81 -0.32
C ARG A 460 21.60 28.36 -1.18
N THR A 461 22.75 27.69 -1.16
CA THR A 461 23.95 28.14 -1.89
C THR A 461 24.28 27.17 -2.99
N GLY A 462 24.20 27.62 -4.25
CA GLY A 462 24.88 27.01 -5.41
C GLY A 462 24.00 26.40 -6.52
N GLY A 463 22.67 26.51 -6.46
CA GLY A 463 21.77 26.10 -7.55
C GLY A 463 21.07 27.31 -8.15
N GLU A 464 20.75 27.27 -9.45
CA GLU A 464 19.90 28.31 -10.05
C GLU A 464 18.47 28.12 -9.53
N ARG A 465 17.85 29.20 -9.05
CA ARG A 465 16.50 29.11 -8.51
C ARG A 465 15.50 28.77 -9.61
N LEU A 466 14.71 27.72 -9.40
CA LEU A 466 13.65 27.36 -10.32
C LEU A 466 12.41 28.23 -10.08
N THR A 467 11.88 28.77 -11.16
CA THR A 467 10.59 29.47 -11.24
C THR A 467 9.82 28.89 -12.42
N LYS A 468 8.51 29.13 -12.52
CA LYS A 468 7.67 28.60 -13.61
C LYS A 468 8.20 28.97 -15.01
N ASP A 469 8.84 30.13 -15.13
CA ASP A 469 9.37 30.65 -16.40
C ASP A 469 10.81 30.20 -16.69
N HIS A 470 11.39 29.35 -15.84
CA HIS A 470 12.77 28.92 -15.99
C HIS A 470 12.97 28.10 -17.29
N PRO A 471 14.00 28.37 -18.12
CA PRO A 471 14.18 27.71 -19.42
C PRO A 471 14.21 26.18 -19.37
N ALA A 472 14.84 25.61 -18.33
CA ALA A 472 14.87 24.16 -18.10
C ALA A 472 13.47 23.51 -17.90
N LEU A 473 12.45 24.30 -17.54
CA LEU A 473 11.09 23.84 -17.35
C LEU A 473 10.18 24.10 -18.56
N ALA A 474 10.65 24.85 -19.56
CA ALA A 474 9.87 25.17 -20.76
C ALA A 474 9.30 23.94 -21.49
N PRO A 475 9.97 22.76 -21.53
CA PRO A 475 9.40 21.56 -22.11
C PRO A 475 8.23 20.96 -21.32
N PHE A 476 8.04 21.31 -20.05
CA PHE A 476 7.10 20.66 -19.14
C PHE A 476 5.80 21.48 -19.05
N PRO A 477 4.67 20.98 -19.57
CA PRO A 477 3.41 21.73 -19.58
C PRO A 477 2.71 21.79 -18.21
N HIS A 478 3.21 21.05 -17.21
CA HIS A 478 2.55 20.86 -15.92
C HIS A 478 3.48 21.23 -14.77
N VAL A 479 3.58 22.54 -14.51
CA VAL A 479 4.39 23.11 -13.43
C VAL A 479 3.50 23.85 -12.44
N VAL A 480 3.56 23.47 -11.16
CA VAL A 480 2.75 24.07 -10.08
C VAL A 480 3.64 24.51 -8.92
N ASP A 481 3.23 25.53 -8.17
CA ASP A 481 3.91 25.89 -6.93
C ASP A 481 3.44 24.99 -5.77
N ALA A 482 4.35 24.58 -4.89
CA ALA A 482 4.02 23.80 -3.68
C ALA A 482 3.00 24.52 -2.78
N GLY A 483 3.00 25.86 -2.82
CA GLY A 483 2.00 26.69 -2.14
C GLY A 483 0.56 26.45 -2.64
N GLU A 484 0.37 25.97 -3.88
CA GLU A 484 -0.94 25.60 -4.41
C GLU A 484 -1.48 24.29 -3.78
N LEU A 485 -0.59 23.46 -3.24
CA LEU A 485 -0.94 22.21 -2.54
C LEU A 485 -1.17 22.43 -1.03
N LYS A 486 -0.79 23.60 -0.52
CA LYS A 486 -0.74 23.90 0.91
C LYS A 486 -2.10 23.88 1.58
N GLY A 487 -2.24 22.99 2.55
CA GLY A 487 -3.46 22.83 3.35
C GLY A 487 -4.66 22.28 2.57
N ARG A 488 -4.44 21.77 1.35
CA ARG A 488 -5.49 21.23 0.49
C ARG A 488 -5.50 19.70 0.51
N ARG A 489 -6.67 19.13 0.27
CA ARG A 489 -6.82 17.70 -0.01
C ARG A 489 -6.45 17.40 -1.45
N MET A 490 -6.12 16.14 -1.75
CA MET A 490 -5.75 15.70 -3.10
C MET A 490 -6.84 16.02 -4.13
N ALA A 491 -8.12 15.83 -3.76
CA ALA A 491 -9.28 16.14 -4.62
C ALA A 491 -9.43 17.64 -4.95
N GLU A 492 -8.80 18.52 -4.17
CA GLU A 492 -8.82 19.98 -4.37
C GLU A 492 -7.64 20.47 -5.22
N CYS A 493 -6.76 19.56 -5.65
CA CYS A 493 -5.55 19.84 -6.40
C CYS A 493 -5.67 19.29 -7.83
N PRO A 494 -6.07 20.09 -8.83
CA PRO A 494 -6.31 19.61 -10.20
C PRO A 494 -5.10 18.90 -10.84
N SER A 495 -3.88 19.32 -10.49
CA SER A 495 -2.64 18.69 -10.94
C SER A 495 -2.48 17.27 -10.40
N LEU A 496 -2.86 17.01 -9.15
CA LEU A 496 -2.79 15.68 -8.54
C LEU A 496 -3.95 14.79 -8.99
N VAL A 497 -5.15 15.36 -9.19
CA VAL A 497 -6.29 14.63 -9.78
C VAL A 497 -5.90 14.10 -11.17
N ARG A 498 -5.22 14.91 -12.00
CA ARG A 498 -4.71 14.43 -13.30
C ARG A 498 -3.75 13.26 -13.18
N VAL A 499 -2.88 13.25 -12.17
CA VAL A 499 -1.96 12.13 -11.92
C VAL A 499 -2.76 10.86 -11.63
N LEU A 500 -3.84 10.96 -10.83
CA LEU A 500 -4.73 9.83 -10.57
C LEU A 500 -5.47 9.39 -11.83
N ASP A 501 -6.06 10.32 -12.58
CA ASP A 501 -6.82 10.00 -13.79
C ASP A 501 -5.96 9.23 -14.79
N ARG A 502 -4.70 9.65 -14.98
CA ARG A 502 -3.75 8.94 -15.85
C ARG A 502 -3.32 7.59 -15.30
N LEU A 503 -3.17 7.47 -13.97
CA LEU A 503 -2.83 6.19 -13.37
C LEU A 503 -4.01 5.20 -13.48
N ASP A 504 -5.23 5.69 -13.34
CA ASP A 504 -6.46 4.94 -13.56
C ASP A 504 -6.59 4.50 -15.02
N GLU A 505 -6.31 5.40 -15.97
CA GLU A 505 -6.24 5.07 -17.40
C GLU A 505 -5.19 3.98 -17.66
N ALA A 506 -3.99 4.12 -17.08
CA ALA A 506 -2.94 3.11 -17.18
C ALA A 506 -3.39 1.78 -16.57
N HIS A 507 -4.07 1.79 -15.43
CA HIS A 507 -4.55 0.58 -14.76
C HIS A 507 -5.63 -0.14 -15.57
N ARG A 508 -6.51 0.61 -16.25
CA ARG A 508 -7.56 0.08 -17.14
C ARG A 508 -7.03 -0.47 -18.47
N ALA A 509 -5.79 -0.13 -18.85
CA ALA A 509 -5.18 -0.67 -20.06
C ALA A 509 -5.06 -2.21 -20.00
N PRO A 510 -5.29 -2.92 -21.12
CA PRO A 510 -5.17 -4.37 -21.16
C PRO A 510 -3.83 -4.85 -20.60
N LEU A 511 -3.85 -5.89 -19.77
CA LEU A 511 -2.65 -6.35 -19.08
C LEU A 511 -1.49 -6.65 -20.07
N GLY A 512 -1.78 -7.32 -21.19
CA GLY A 512 -0.76 -7.64 -22.20
C GLY A 512 -0.03 -6.40 -22.73
N GLU A 513 -0.73 -5.29 -22.91
CA GLU A 513 -0.14 -4.01 -23.32
C GLU A 513 0.77 -3.45 -22.23
N ARG A 514 0.31 -3.48 -20.96
CA ARG A 514 1.11 -3.04 -19.80
C ARG A 514 2.40 -3.83 -19.66
N LEU A 515 2.33 -5.16 -19.73
CA LEU A 515 3.50 -6.04 -19.62
C LEU A 515 4.47 -5.81 -20.79
N ALA A 516 3.97 -5.73 -22.02
CA ALA A 516 4.79 -5.48 -23.21
C ALA A 516 5.52 -4.13 -23.12
N ARG A 517 4.85 -3.08 -22.64
CA ARG A 517 5.45 -1.76 -22.42
C ARG A 517 6.60 -1.82 -21.41
N ILE A 518 6.41 -2.50 -20.27
CA ILE A 518 7.45 -2.69 -19.26
C ILE A 518 8.64 -3.47 -19.85
N SER A 519 8.41 -4.58 -20.55
CA SER A 519 9.49 -5.37 -21.17
C SER A 519 10.25 -4.57 -22.23
N ALA A 520 9.57 -3.75 -23.03
CA ALA A 520 10.21 -2.88 -24.01
C ALA A 520 11.12 -1.84 -23.34
N GLN A 521 10.64 -1.21 -22.26
CA GLN A 521 11.41 -0.23 -21.49
C GLN A 521 12.64 -0.85 -20.81
N LEU A 522 12.50 -2.07 -20.26
CA LEU A 522 13.63 -2.83 -19.70
C LEU A 522 14.61 -3.32 -20.77
N GLY A 523 14.12 -3.66 -21.97
CA GLY A 523 14.93 -4.15 -23.08
C GLY A 523 15.78 -3.06 -23.76
N ALA A 524 15.25 -1.84 -23.90
CA ALA A 524 15.93 -0.74 -24.58
C ALA A 524 17.28 -0.34 -23.93
N ARG A 525 17.47 -0.64 -22.64
CA ARG A 525 18.68 -0.30 -21.88
C ARG A 525 19.90 -1.19 -22.12
N ARG A 526 19.75 -2.33 -22.79
CA ARG A 526 20.88 -3.26 -23.06
C ARG A 526 21.59 -3.02 -24.39
N SER A 527 21.18 -2.02 -25.18
CA SER A 527 21.97 -1.64 -26.36
C SER A 527 23.15 -0.78 -25.89
N PRO A 528 24.40 -1.27 -25.98
CA PRO A 528 25.58 -0.54 -25.53
C PRO A 528 25.83 0.74 -26.31
#